data_AF-A0A7W1P302-F1
#
_entry.id   AF-A0A7W1P302-F1
#
_cell.length_a   1.000
_cell.length_b   1.000
_cell.length_c   1.000
_cell.angle_alpha   90.00
_cell.angle_beta   90.00
_cell.angle_gamma   90.00
#
_symmetry.space_group_name_H-M   'P 1'
#
loop_
_entity.id
_entity.type
_entity.pdbx_description
1 polymer ?
#
loop_
_entity_poly.entity_id
_entity_poly.type
_entity_poly.pdbx_seq_one_letter_code
_entity_poly.pdbx_strand_id
1 'polypeptide(L)'
;MKGSLNVRRYYLDDLTRLLVFPYETQDDRSVLIDAGEYCERFPKTWEYLLACKARLDSPTKKKRGLPWHGFVYKKNHTRFENPKLLAPAIATGACFASDPEGSYYFVGSGAGGGGGYGVLPNEKCPLSFNALLAVLNSSIATFFLKLVSAPFANDYIALTRQFIEDVPIPVASAPQQRMLEKLAQWLLFLYRQPSVRVATPRHPRDPELAAWFDRWINALVYELFFPEELRDKGLNLFSLTQDFAPLPPSTTADAAITLASVRGTVDTLSASGHALRRALDRLQTLDLVRTIEGGT
;
A
#
# COMPACT_ATOMS: atom_id res chain seq x y z
N MET A 1 -1.44 1.58 14.32
CA MET A 1 -2.58 2.13 13.54
C MET A 1 -3.88 1.39 13.87
N LYS A 2 -5.04 2.03 13.72
CA LYS A 2 -6.37 1.41 13.98
C LYS A 2 -6.86 0.56 12.80
N GLY A 3 -6.30 0.74 11.60
CA GLY A 3 -6.73 0.04 10.38
C GLY A 3 -7.28 1.02 9.36
N SER A 4 -8.58 0.92 9.03
CA SER A 4 -9.25 1.69 7.98
C SER A 4 -9.18 3.22 8.09
N LEU A 5 -8.88 3.76 9.28
CA LEU A 5 -8.67 5.20 9.43
C LEU A 5 -7.31 5.68 8.90
N ASN A 6 -6.31 4.79 8.89
CA ASN A 6 -4.92 5.14 8.65
C ASN A 6 -4.41 4.63 7.31
N VAL A 7 -4.92 3.50 6.79
CA VAL A 7 -4.48 2.99 5.49
C VAL A 7 -5.14 3.78 4.38
N ARG A 8 -4.31 4.41 3.55
CA ARG A 8 -4.72 5.10 2.32
C ARG A 8 -3.97 4.49 1.13
N ARG A 9 -4.47 4.72 -0.07
CA ARG A 9 -3.82 4.25 -1.31
C ARG A 9 -2.39 4.81 -1.35
N TYR A 10 -1.39 3.94 -1.36
CA TYR A 10 0.06 4.22 -1.31
C TYR A 10 0.64 4.82 -0.02
N TYR A 11 -0.14 5.25 0.97
CA TYR A 11 0.43 5.86 2.18
C TYR A 11 -0.34 5.53 3.45
N LEU A 12 0.34 5.72 4.58
CA LEU A 12 -0.28 5.67 5.89
C LEU A 12 -0.46 7.08 6.43
N ASP A 13 -1.63 7.33 7.00
CA ASP A 13 -2.07 8.64 7.47
C ASP A 13 -2.36 8.61 8.97
N ASP A 14 -2.24 9.79 9.62
CA ASP A 14 -2.57 10.00 11.04
C ASP A 14 -2.01 8.93 12.00
N LEU A 15 -0.71 8.66 11.90
CA LEU A 15 -0.01 7.65 12.70
C LEU A 15 0.34 8.17 14.10
N THR A 16 -0.68 8.34 14.94
CA THR A 16 -0.55 8.96 16.28
C THR A 16 -0.43 7.97 17.45
N ARG A 17 -0.33 6.67 17.16
CA ARG A 17 -0.38 5.61 18.18
C ARG A 17 0.84 4.71 18.11
N LEU A 18 1.43 4.44 19.27
CA LEU A 18 2.48 3.45 19.47
C LEU A 18 1.91 2.19 20.12
N LEU A 19 2.50 1.03 19.80
CA LEU A 19 2.21 -0.24 20.44
C LEU A 19 3.38 -0.62 21.34
N VAL A 20 3.12 -0.74 22.65
CA VAL A 20 4.06 -1.38 23.56
C VAL A 20 3.77 -2.87 23.54
N PHE A 21 4.67 -3.64 22.91
CA PHE A 21 4.58 -5.09 22.86
C PHE A 21 5.79 -5.69 23.59
N PRO A 22 5.60 -6.34 24.75
CA PRO A 22 6.72 -6.76 25.60
C PRO A 22 7.32 -8.10 25.15
N TYR A 23 7.42 -8.33 23.84
CA TYR A 23 7.94 -9.56 23.27
C TYR A 23 8.97 -9.26 22.21
N GLU A 24 9.89 -10.20 22.02
CA GLU A 24 10.81 -10.24 20.91
C GLU A 24 10.53 -11.47 20.04
N THR A 25 10.87 -11.34 18.77
CA THR A 25 10.89 -12.48 17.85
C THR A 25 12.25 -13.19 17.98
N GLN A 26 12.23 -14.43 18.47
CA GLN A 26 13.40 -15.31 18.55
C GLN A 26 13.01 -16.67 17.94
N ASP A 27 13.73 -17.16 16.93
CA ASP A 27 13.45 -18.42 16.22
C ASP A 27 11.97 -18.58 15.80
N ASP A 28 11.39 -17.56 15.17
CA ASP A 28 9.97 -17.49 14.79
C ASP A 28 8.98 -17.67 15.95
N ARG A 29 9.42 -17.34 17.18
CA ARG A 29 8.58 -17.38 18.39
C ARG A 29 8.57 -16.03 19.08
N SER A 30 7.43 -15.72 19.67
CA SER A 30 7.26 -14.51 20.48
C SER A 30 7.64 -14.79 21.95
N VAL A 31 8.85 -14.43 22.30
CA VAL A 31 9.45 -14.61 23.63
C VAL A 31 9.19 -13.37 24.47
N LEU A 32 8.63 -13.56 25.68
CA LEU A 32 8.36 -12.44 26.60
C LEU A 32 9.69 -11.94 27.15
N ILE A 33 9.94 -10.64 27.07
CA ILE A 33 11.12 -10.06 27.70
C ILE A 33 10.92 -10.09 29.23
N ASP A 34 11.93 -10.58 29.95
CA ASP A 34 11.89 -10.67 31.41
C ASP A 34 11.80 -9.27 32.06
N ALA A 35 11.20 -9.18 33.25
CA ALA A 35 11.01 -7.91 33.94
C ALA A 35 12.34 -7.19 34.26
N GLY A 36 13.38 -7.93 34.67
CA GLY A 36 14.70 -7.34 34.96
C GLY A 36 15.33 -6.75 33.71
N GLU A 37 15.33 -7.54 32.63
CA GLU A 37 15.83 -7.13 31.32
C GLU A 37 15.04 -5.95 30.74
N TYR A 38 13.72 -5.96 30.87
CA TYR A 38 12.87 -4.85 30.40
C TYR A 38 13.15 -3.55 31.17
N CYS A 39 13.38 -3.65 32.48
CA CYS A 39 13.71 -2.51 33.32
C CYS A 39 15.07 -1.91 32.97
N GLU A 40 16.06 -2.74 32.66
CA GLU A 40 17.41 -2.32 32.31
C GLU A 40 17.47 -1.71 30.90
N ARG A 41 16.93 -2.41 29.89
CA ARG A 41 17.01 -1.99 28.48
C ARG A 41 16.03 -0.87 28.13
N PHE A 42 14.85 -0.85 28.78
CA PHE A 42 13.76 0.07 28.43
C PHE A 42 13.15 0.76 29.68
N PRO A 43 13.95 1.48 30.48
CA PRO A 43 13.53 1.97 31.81
C PRO A 43 12.26 2.84 31.78
N LYS A 44 12.14 3.73 30.78
CA LYS A 44 10.96 4.59 30.62
C LYS A 44 9.70 3.80 30.23
N THR A 45 9.85 2.78 29.38
CA THR A 45 8.74 1.90 28.99
C THR A 45 8.30 1.05 30.17
N TRP A 46 9.25 0.56 30.96
CA TRP A 46 8.96 -0.20 32.17
C TRP A 46 8.21 0.64 33.22
N GLU A 47 8.64 1.87 33.47
CA GLU A 47 7.92 2.82 34.34
C GLU A 47 6.48 3.04 33.87
N TYR A 48 6.27 3.23 32.57
CA TYR A 48 4.93 3.34 31.98
C TYR A 48 4.08 2.07 32.21
N LEU A 49 4.66 0.88 32.02
CA LEU A 49 3.96 -0.37 32.29
C LEU A 49 3.59 -0.52 33.78
N LEU A 50 4.48 -0.09 34.69
CA LEU A 50 4.22 -0.09 36.13
C LEU A 50 3.06 0.85 36.49
N ALA A 51 3.02 2.06 35.92
CA ALA A 51 1.89 2.97 36.07
C ALA A 51 0.57 2.37 35.54
N CYS A 52 0.66 1.49 34.54
CA CYS A 52 -0.48 0.76 33.98
C CYS A 52 -0.79 -0.58 34.69
N LYS A 53 -0.01 -0.98 35.70
CA LYS A 53 -0.05 -2.35 36.26
C LYS A 53 -1.43 -2.77 36.72
N ALA A 54 -2.17 -1.89 37.39
CA ALA A 54 -3.54 -2.18 37.87
C ALA A 54 -4.49 -2.58 36.73
N ARG A 55 -4.33 -2.01 35.53
CA ARG A 55 -5.11 -2.35 34.33
C ARG A 55 -4.58 -3.60 33.63
N LEU A 56 -3.27 -3.85 33.70
CA LEU A 56 -2.60 -4.94 33.00
C LEU A 56 -2.65 -6.27 33.78
N ASP A 57 -2.70 -6.23 35.11
CA ASP A 57 -2.70 -7.41 35.97
C ASP A 57 -4.06 -8.12 36.03
N SER A 58 -4.44 -8.73 34.91
CA SER A 58 -5.70 -9.46 34.79
C SER A 58 -5.59 -10.90 35.32
N PRO A 59 -6.66 -11.45 35.94
CA PRO A 59 -6.70 -12.86 36.36
C PRO A 59 -6.43 -13.86 35.24
N THR A 60 -6.80 -13.52 34.00
CA THR A 60 -6.58 -14.34 32.80
C THR A 60 -5.10 -14.62 32.51
N LYS A 61 -4.21 -13.66 32.81
CA LYS A 61 -2.76 -13.83 32.64
C LYS A 61 -2.20 -14.82 33.63
N LYS A 62 -2.59 -14.70 34.91
CA LYS A 62 -2.19 -15.60 36.00
C LYS A 62 -2.59 -17.04 35.70
N LYS A 63 -3.83 -17.27 35.24
CA LYS A 63 -4.31 -18.61 34.81
C LYS A 63 -3.51 -19.23 33.66
N ARG A 64 -2.83 -18.40 32.86
CA ARG A 64 -1.98 -18.83 31.73
C ARG A 64 -0.49 -18.86 32.07
N GLY A 65 -0.12 -18.67 33.35
CA GLY A 65 1.27 -18.63 33.79
C GLY A 65 2.07 -17.46 33.24
N LEU A 66 1.41 -16.38 32.79
CA LEU A 66 2.09 -15.20 32.26
C LEU A 66 2.29 -14.14 33.35
N PRO A 67 3.47 -13.49 33.39
CA PRO A 67 3.68 -12.26 34.16
C PRO A 67 2.63 -11.19 33.83
N TRP A 68 2.38 -10.28 34.78
CA TRP A 68 1.33 -9.25 34.66
C TRP A 68 1.55 -8.32 33.46
N HIS A 69 2.79 -8.08 33.03
CA HIS A 69 3.11 -7.26 31.86
C HIS A 69 2.94 -8.03 30.54
N GLY A 70 2.93 -9.36 30.56
CA GLY A 70 2.77 -10.20 29.37
C GLY A 70 1.42 -10.01 28.66
N PHE A 71 1.40 -10.13 27.34
CA PHE A 71 0.21 -10.08 26.51
C PHE A 71 -0.26 -11.49 26.11
N VAL A 72 -1.53 -11.79 26.33
CA VAL A 72 -2.10 -13.15 26.19
C VAL A 72 -2.33 -13.60 24.75
N TYR A 73 -2.39 -12.67 23.77
CA TYR A 73 -2.75 -12.96 22.39
C TYR A 73 -1.58 -12.66 21.44
N LYS A 74 -0.57 -13.52 21.41
CA LYS A 74 0.62 -13.36 20.56
C LYS A 74 0.37 -13.64 19.05
N LYS A 75 -0.89 -13.74 18.61
CA LYS A 75 -1.24 -14.22 17.27
C LYS A 75 -0.66 -13.27 16.21
N ASN A 76 0.00 -13.85 15.21
CA ASN A 76 0.64 -13.15 14.08
C ASN A 76 1.77 -12.18 14.44
N HIS A 77 2.24 -12.11 15.69
CA HIS A 77 3.31 -11.19 16.09
C HIS A 77 4.55 -11.32 15.20
N THR A 78 5.00 -12.56 15.00
CA THR A 78 6.18 -12.90 14.18
C THR A 78 6.02 -12.53 12.69
N ARG A 79 4.80 -12.20 12.26
CA ARG A 79 4.50 -11.77 10.89
C ARG A 79 4.48 -10.26 10.73
N PHE A 80 4.28 -9.50 11.81
CA PHE A 80 4.20 -8.03 11.72
C PHE A 80 5.54 -7.43 11.33
N GLU A 81 6.66 -7.96 11.79
CA GLU A 81 8.00 -7.41 11.50
C GLU A 81 8.51 -7.76 10.08
N ASN A 82 7.67 -8.35 9.23
CA ASN A 82 8.01 -8.65 7.84
C ASN A 82 7.56 -7.51 6.91
N PRO A 83 8.26 -7.31 5.78
CA PRO A 83 7.79 -6.46 4.69
C PRO A 83 6.39 -6.88 4.26
N LYS A 84 5.44 -5.94 4.27
CA LYS A 84 4.03 -6.24 3.99
C LYS A 84 3.31 -5.08 3.34
N LEU A 85 2.32 -5.40 2.51
CA LEU A 85 1.33 -4.42 2.07
C LEU A 85 0.19 -4.40 3.08
N LEU A 86 -0.43 -3.24 3.26
CA LEU A 86 -1.50 -3.02 4.22
C LEU A 86 -2.78 -2.67 3.48
N ALA A 87 -3.89 -3.27 3.88
CA ALA A 87 -5.22 -2.95 3.37
C ALA A 87 -6.14 -2.53 4.53
N PRO A 88 -6.98 -1.49 4.37
CA PRO A 88 -8.09 -1.24 5.29
C PRO A 88 -9.12 -2.38 5.17
N ALA A 89 -9.97 -2.56 6.18
CA ALA A 89 -11.05 -3.54 6.08
C ALA A 89 -12.19 -3.11 5.16
N ILE A 90 -12.30 -1.81 4.91
CA ILE A 90 -13.30 -1.20 4.03
C ILE A 90 -12.66 -0.03 3.27
N ALA A 91 -13.01 0.12 1.99
CA ALA A 91 -12.56 1.21 1.13
C ALA A 91 -13.57 1.41 -0.01
N THR A 92 -13.47 2.50 -0.78
CA THR A 92 -14.32 2.74 -1.96
C THR A 92 -13.82 2.04 -3.23
N GLY A 93 -12.77 1.23 -3.11
CA GLY A 93 -12.08 0.54 -4.19
C GLY A 93 -10.79 -0.11 -3.70
N ALA A 94 -9.86 -0.39 -4.61
CA ALA A 94 -8.54 -0.87 -4.24
C ALA A 94 -7.79 0.17 -3.41
N CYS A 95 -7.29 -0.25 -2.24
CA CYS A 95 -6.60 0.64 -1.32
C CYS A 95 -5.51 -0.12 -0.56
N PHE A 96 -4.27 -0.01 -1.03
CA PHE A 96 -3.12 -0.69 -0.44
C PHE A 96 -2.01 0.32 -0.14
N ALA A 97 -1.42 0.22 1.06
CA ALA A 97 -0.22 0.95 1.46
C ALA A 97 0.97 0.00 1.62
N SER A 98 2.17 0.57 1.66
CA SER A 98 3.43 -0.17 1.78
C SER A 98 4.00 -0.04 3.19
N ASP A 99 4.47 -1.16 3.75
CA ASP A 99 5.29 -1.23 4.96
C ASP A 99 6.51 -2.13 4.68
N PRO A 100 7.52 -1.62 3.95
CA PRO A 100 8.65 -2.43 3.50
C PRO A 100 9.58 -2.83 4.64
N GLU A 101 9.60 -2.08 5.75
CA GLU A 101 10.41 -2.40 6.93
C GLU A 101 9.64 -3.19 8.01
N GLY A 102 8.37 -3.53 7.78
CA GLY A 102 7.56 -4.24 8.77
C GLY A 102 7.31 -3.46 10.07
N SER A 103 7.42 -2.14 10.03
CA SER A 103 7.42 -1.28 11.23
C SER A 103 6.01 -1.01 11.78
N TYR A 104 4.96 -1.28 11.01
CA TYR A 104 3.60 -0.92 11.40
C TYR A 104 2.78 -2.10 11.91
N TYR A 105 2.12 -1.85 13.05
CA TYR A 105 1.16 -2.75 13.69
C TYR A 105 -0.26 -2.22 13.53
N PHE A 106 -1.20 -3.13 13.28
CA PHE A 106 -2.60 -2.80 13.06
C PHE A 106 -3.53 -3.76 13.80
N VAL A 107 -4.72 -3.25 14.13
CA VAL A 107 -5.79 -4.07 14.69
C VAL A 107 -6.47 -4.81 13.54
N GLY A 108 -6.57 -6.13 13.64
CA GLY A 108 -7.30 -6.94 12.66
C GLY A 108 -8.78 -6.59 12.63
N SER A 109 -9.42 -6.73 11.46
CA SER A 109 -10.87 -6.57 11.36
C SER A 109 -11.59 -7.84 11.81
N GLY A 110 -12.44 -7.72 12.84
CA GLY A 110 -13.45 -8.72 13.17
C GLY A 110 -14.65 -8.65 12.21
N ALA A 111 -15.78 -9.29 12.55
CA ALA A 111 -17.00 -9.31 11.73
C ALA A 111 -17.63 -7.90 11.55
N GLY A 112 -17.06 -7.08 10.66
CA GLY A 112 -17.52 -5.73 10.32
C GLY A 112 -16.75 -4.56 10.97
N GLY A 113 -15.55 -4.79 11.52
CA GLY A 113 -14.77 -3.73 12.19
C GLY A 113 -13.86 -2.92 11.26
N GLY A 114 -13.55 -1.66 11.62
CA GLY A 114 -12.62 -0.77 10.90
C GLY A 114 -11.12 -1.09 11.05
N GLY A 115 -10.78 -2.38 11.19
CA GLY A 115 -9.41 -2.89 11.29
C GLY A 115 -8.67 -2.88 9.96
N GLY A 116 -7.57 -3.64 9.86
CA GLY A 116 -6.81 -3.79 8.63
C GLY A 116 -6.31 -5.22 8.43
N TYR A 117 -5.75 -5.45 7.25
CA TYR A 117 -5.13 -6.70 6.81
C TYR A 117 -3.72 -6.46 6.32
N GLY A 118 -2.87 -7.48 6.43
CA GLY A 118 -1.51 -7.49 5.88
C GLY A 118 -1.42 -8.52 4.76
N VAL A 119 -0.85 -8.11 3.63
CA VAL A 119 -0.57 -8.97 2.48
C VAL A 119 0.94 -9.17 2.41
N LEU A 120 1.36 -10.42 2.61
CA LEU A 120 2.76 -10.82 2.50
C LEU A 120 2.88 -11.64 1.21
N PRO A 121 3.62 -11.16 0.19
CA PRO A 121 3.91 -11.94 -0.99
C PRO A 121 4.67 -13.21 -0.59
N ASN A 122 4.26 -14.36 -1.12
CA ASN A 122 5.01 -15.60 -0.96
C ASN A 122 6.00 -15.77 -2.12
N GLU A 123 6.84 -16.80 -2.05
CA GLU A 123 7.86 -17.12 -3.07
C GLU A 123 7.27 -17.39 -4.47
N LYS A 124 5.98 -17.69 -4.57
CA LYS A 124 5.28 -17.93 -5.85
C LYS A 124 4.76 -16.65 -6.49
N CYS A 125 4.82 -15.51 -5.79
CA CYS A 125 4.38 -14.23 -6.34
C CYS A 125 5.26 -13.86 -7.54
N PRO A 126 4.70 -13.69 -8.75
CA PRO A 126 5.49 -13.41 -9.95
C PRO A 126 5.99 -11.97 -10.00
N LEU A 127 5.56 -11.10 -9.07
CA LEU A 127 5.85 -9.67 -9.06
C LEU A 127 6.75 -9.28 -7.89
N SER A 128 7.64 -8.31 -8.13
CA SER A 128 8.35 -7.61 -7.05
C SER A 128 7.37 -6.89 -6.11
N PHE A 129 7.80 -6.60 -4.88
CA PHE A 129 6.94 -6.01 -3.84
C PHE A 129 6.24 -4.71 -4.29
N ASN A 130 6.98 -3.81 -4.93
CA ASN A 130 6.44 -2.53 -5.43
C ASN A 130 5.62 -2.71 -6.72
N ALA A 131 5.98 -3.68 -7.59
CA ALA A 131 5.16 -4.01 -8.74
C ALA A 131 3.80 -4.61 -8.33
N LEU A 132 3.77 -5.44 -7.30
CA LEU A 132 2.54 -5.95 -6.70
C LEU A 132 1.70 -4.79 -6.12
N LEU A 133 2.31 -3.85 -5.40
CA LEU A 133 1.61 -2.66 -4.91
C LEU A 133 0.97 -1.86 -6.05
N ALA A 134 1.65 -1.69 -7.18
CA ALA A 134 1.10 -1.03 -8.36
C ALA A 134 -0.12 -1.77 -8.93
N VAL A 135 0.00 -3.09 -9.11
CA VAL A 135 -1.12 -3.92 -9.62
C VAL A 135 -2.29 -3.89 -8.65
N LEU A 136 -2.07 -4.09 -7.36
CA LEU A 136 -3.14 -4.16 -6.37
C LEU A 136 -3.87 -2.83 -6.22
N ASN A 137 -3.21 -1.69 -6.45
CA ASN A 137 -3.87 -0.39 -6.43
C ASN A 137 -4.47 0.02 -7.78
N SER A 138 -4.38 -0.78 -8.84
CA SER A 138 -4.86 -0.41 -10.17
C SER A 138 -6.39 -0.28 -10.26
N SER A 139 -6.86 0.38 -11.33
CA SER A 139 -8.29 0.46 -11.66
C SER A 139 -8.90 -0.91 -11.96
N ILE A 140 -8.15 -1.84 -12.57
CA ILE A 140 -8.66 -3.20 -12.79
C ILE A 140 -8.84 -3.96 -11.47
N ALA A 141 -7.95 -3.77 -10.49
CA ALA A 141 -8.12 -4.32 -9.15
C ALA A 141 -9.34 -3.69 -8.45
N THR A 142 -9.55 -2.37 -8.61
CA THR A 142 -10.77 -1.69 -8.11
C THR A 142 -12.04 -2.25 -8.75
N PHE A 143 -12.06 -2.40 -10.07
CA PHE A 143 -13.18 -2.97 -10.81
C PHE A 143 -13.51 -4.38 -10.32
N PHE A 144 -12.50 -5.26 -10.24
CA PHE A 144 -12.66 -6.62 -9.76
C PHE A 144 -13.19 -6.65 -8.32
N LEU A 145 -12.58 -5.88 -7.41
CA LEU A 145 -13.00 -5.83 -6.02
C LEU A 145 -14.43 -5.33 -5.86
N LYS A 146 -14.87 -4.33 -6.63
CA LYS A 146 -16.26 -3.85 -6.63
C LYS A 146 -17.24 -4.92 -7.12
N LEU A 147 -16.82 -5.80 -8.02
CA LEU A 147 -17.66 -6.90 -8.53
C LEU A 147 -17.86 -8.01 -7.50
N VAL A 148 -16.82 -8.37 -6.75
CA VAL A 148 -16.84 -9.56 -5.88
C VAL A 148 -17.08 -9.25 -4.40
N SER A 149 -16.81 -8.03 -3.96
CA SER A 149 -16.83 -7.67 -2.53
C SER A 149 -18.22 -7.33 -2.03
N ALA A 150 -18.47 -7.59 -0.74
CA ALA A 150 -19.68 -7.16 -0.08
C ALA A 150 -19.77 -5.62 -0.03
N PRO A 151 -20.89 -5.01 -0.50
CA PRO A 151 -21.05 -3.56 -0.48
C PRO A 151 -21.45 -3.04 0.91
N PHE A 152 -21.13 -1.77 1.15
CA PHE A 152 -21.52 -0.96 2.29
C PHE A 152 -22.06 0.40 1.81
N ALA A 153 -22.60 1.20 2.73
CA ALA A 153 -23.11 2.54 2.41
C ALA A 153 -22.01 3.44 1.82
N ASN A 154 -22.41 4.41 0.98
CA ASN A 154 -21.54 5.41 0.33
C ASN A 154 -20.43 4.80 -0.55
N ASP A 155 -20.76 3.79 -1.36
CA ASP A 155 -19.86 3.10 -2.29
C ASP A 155 -18.66 2.40 -1.65
N TYR A 156 -18.68 2.19 -0.34
CA TYR A 156 -17.67 1.38 0.34
C TYR A 156 -17.89 -0.10 0.02
N ILE A 157 -16.79 -0.85 -0.06
CA ILE A 157 -16.76 -2.30 -0.21
C ILE A 157 -15.91 -2.92 0.89
N ALA A 158 -16.22 -4.17 1.22
CA ALA A 158 -15.40 -5.00 2.10
C ALA A 158 -14.06 -5.31 1.43
N LEU A 159 -12.95 -4.90 2.05
CA LEU A 159 -11.60 -5.25 1.61
C LEU A 159 -10.99 -6.22 2.63
N THR A 160 -11.65 -7.36 2.79
CA THR A 160 -11.25 -8.42 3.72
C THR A 160 -10.43 -9.50 3.03
N ARG A 161 -9.76 -10.35 3.81
CA ARG A 161 -8.91 -11.44 3.29
C ARG A 161 -9.58 -12.22 2.14
N GLN A 162 -10.82 -12.65 2.31
CA GLN A 162 -11.52 -13.51 1.33
C GLN A 162 -11.71 -12.84 -0.03
N PHE A 163 -11.76 -11.50 -0.09
CA PHE A 163 -11.88 -10.77 -1.36
C PHE A 163 -10.51 -10.38 -1.93
N ILE A 164 -9.54 -10.08 -1.06
CA ILE A 164 -8.17 -9.75 -1.47
C ILE A 164 -7.48 -10.98 -2.08
N GLU A 165 -7.70 -12.18 -1.52
CA GLU A 165 -7.03 -13.40 -1.98
C GLU A 165 -7.48 -13.86 -3.39
N ASP A 166 -8.63 -13.37 -3.86
CA ASP A 166 -9.16 -13.64 -5.19
C ASP A 166 -8.71 -12.62 -6.26
N VAL A 167 -8.02 -11.52 -5.87
CA VAL A 167 -7.58 -10.51 -6.82
C VAL A 167 -6.58 -11.12 -7.81
N PRO A 168 -6.85 -11.09 -9.14
CA PRO A 168 -5.95 -11.65 -10.13
C PRO A 168 -4.60 -10.92 -10.13
N ILE A 169 -3.51 -11.69 -10.11
CA ILE A 169 -2.15 -11.16 -10.20
C ILE A 169 -1.58 -11.55 -11.58
N PRO A 170 -1.26 -10.58 -12.45
CA PRO A 170 -0.77 -10.88 -13.79
C PRO A 170 0.69 -11.35 -13.73
N VAL A 171 1.09 -12.12 -14.75
CA VAL A 171 2.50 -12.45 -14.98
C VAL A 171 3.16 -11.29 -15.72
N ALA A 172 4.34 -10.88 -15.29
CA ALA A 172 5.13 -9.84 -15.93
C ALA A 172 6.59 -10.27 -16.04
N SER A 173 7.22 -10.00 -17.19
CA SER A 173 8.66 -10.18 -17.37
C SER A 173 9.47 -9.24 -16.47
N ALA A 174 10.75 -9.56 -16.23
CA ALA A 174 11.60 -8.74 -15.37
C ALA A 174 11.66 -7.24 -15.80
N PRO A 175 11.74 -6.87 -17.09
CA PRO A 175 11.66 -5.47 -17.51
C PRO A 175 10.31 -4.81 -17.21
N GLN A 176 9.20 -5.52 -17.43
CA GLN A 176 7.85 -5.01 -17.14
C GLN A 176 7.67 -4.76 -15.63
N GLN A 177 8.13 -5.70 -14.79
CA GLN A 177 8.12 -5.53 -13.33
C GLN A 177 8.93 -4.32 -12.88
N ARG A 178 10.15 -4.16 -13.41
CA ARG A 178 11.02 -3.00 -13.10
C ARG A 178 10.35 -1.68 -13.47
N MET A 179 9.60 -1.65 -14.58
CA MET A 179 8.84 -0.46 -14.97
C MET A 179 7.74 -0.12 -13.95
N LEU A 180 6.90 -1.10 -13.60
CA LEU A 180 5.85 -0.91 -12.59
C LEU A 180 6.42 -0.50 -11.24
N GLU A 181 7.54 -1.11 -10.83
CA GLU A 181 8.23 -0.77 -9.59
C GLU A 181 8.71 0.69 -9.55
N LYS A 182 9.35 1.17 -10.62
CA LYS A 182 9.79 2.58 -10.70
C LYS A 182 8.62 3.54 -10.55
N LEU A 183 7.50 3.28 -11.25
CA LEU A 183 6.31 4.13 -11.16
C LEU A 183 5.64 4.05 -9.78
N ALA A 184 5.61 2.86 -9.17
CA ALA A 184 5.12 2.69 -7.80
C ALA A 184 5.97 3.46 -6.78
N GLN A 185 7.29 3.44 -6.94
CA GLN A 185 8.22 4.22 -6.10
C GLN A 185 7.98 5.72 -6.24
N TRP A 186 7.64 6.21 -7.44
CA TRP A 186 7.19 7.59 -7.63
C TRP A 186 5.90 7.89 -6.86
N LEU A 187 4.87 7.04 -6.96
CA LEU A 187 3.64 7.25 -6.19
C LEU A 187 3.89 7.21 -4.67
N LEU A 188 4.72 6.28 -4.19
CA LEU A 188 5.14 6.23 -2.78
C LEU A 188 5.84 7.54 -2.35
N PHE A 189 6.73 8.08 -3.17
CA PHE A 189 7.39 9.36 -2.91
C PHE A 189 6.40 10.54 -2.93
N LEU A 190 5.53 10.60 -3.94
CA LEU A 190 4.56 11.69 -4.12
C LEU A 190 3.56 11.72 -2.97
N TYR A 191 2.98 10.58 -2.59
CA TYR A 191 2.05 10.51 -1.46
C TYR A 191 2.72 10.68 -0.09
N ARG A 192 4.05 10.81 0.00
CA ARG A 192 4.72 11.32 1.22
C ARG A 192 4.64 12.85 1.34
N GLN A 193 4.42 13.55 0.22
CA GLN A 193 4.35 15.01 0.21
C GLN A 193 2.95 15.50 0.62
N PRO A 194 2.82 16.38 1.62
CA PRO A 194 1.53 16.91 2.04
C PRO A 194 0.75 17.59 0.91
N SER A 195 1.44 18.26 -0.02
CA SER A 195 0.84 18.96 -1.16
C SER A 195 0.18 18.03 -2.19
N VAL A 196 0.57 16.75 -2.23
CA VAL A 196 -0.04 15.73 -3.10
C VAL A 196 -1.29 15.13 -2.45
N ARG A 197 -1.29 14.96 -1.11
CA ARG A 197 -2.42 14.38 -0.36
C ARG A 197 -3.65 15.29 -0.36
N VAL A 198 -3.43 16.60 -0.32
CA VAL A 198 -4.48 17.62 -0.29
C VAL A 198 -4.08 18.74 -1.25
N ALA A 199 -4.96 19.04 -2.21
CA ALA A 199 -4.77 20.21 -3.07
C ALA A 199 -4.69 21.47 -2.20
N THR A 200 -3.57 22.18 -2.27
CA THR A 200 -3.40 23.46 -1.56
C THR A 200 -3.43 24.60 -2.58
N PRO A 201 -3.87 25.81 -2.21
CA PRO A 201 -3.80 26.98 -3.11
C PRO A 201 -2.40 27.27 -3.64
N ARG A 202 -1.35 26.85 -2.91
CA ARG A 202 0.06 27.01 -3.31
C ARG A 202 0.52 25.97 -4.33
N HIS A 203 -0.08 24.78 -4.31
CA HIS A 203 0.31 23.64 -5.15
C HIS A 203 -0.90 22.88 -5.69
N PRO A 204 -1.74 23.50 -6.54
CA PRO A 204 -2.97 22.87 -7.02
C PRO A 204 -2.70 21.67 -7.95
N ARG A 205 -1.51 21.58 -8.55
CA ARG A 205 -1.14 20.57 -9.55
C ARG A 205 -0.48 19.31 -8.98
N ASP A 206 -0.09 19.32 -7.71
CA ASP A 206 0.61 18.18 -7.10
C ASP A 206 -0.25 16.91 -7.02
N PRO A 207 -1.56 16.99 -6.72
CA PRO A 207 -2.44 15.82 -6.84
C PRO A 207 -2.57 15.32 -8.29
N GLU A 208 -2.57 16.23 -9.28
CA GLU A 208 -2.63 15.88 -10.71
C GLU A 208 -1.38 15.12 -11.17
N LEU A 209 -0.22 15.45 -10.59
CA LEU A 209 1.03 14.75 -10.81
C LEU A 209 0.93 13.27 -10.39
N ALA A 210 0.41 13.00 -9.19
CA ALA A 210 0.17 11.62 -8.75
C ALA A 210 -0.86 10.91 -9.63
N ALA A 211 -1.95 11.58 -10.01
CA ALA A 211 -2.95 11.03 -10.94
C ALA A 211 -2.36 10.70 -12.32
N TRP A 212 -1.34 11.44 -12.78
CA TRP A 212 -0.64 11.14 -14.02
C TRP A 212 0.13 9.81 -13.95
N PHE A 213 0.91 9.61 -12.89
CA PHE A 213 1.61 8.33 -12.66
C PHE A 213 0.62 7.17 -12.48
N ASP A 214 -0.51 7.42 -11.83
CA ASP A 214 -1.56 6.43 -11.64
C ASP A 214 -2.15 5.96 -12.97
N ARG A 215 -2.49 6.90 -13.87
CA ARG A 215 -2.95 6.58 -15.23
C ARG A 215 -1.91 5.80 -16.02
N TRP A 216 -0.64 6.14 -15.89
CA TRP A 216 0.44 5.41 -16.54
C TRP A 216 0.53 3.97 -16.02
N ILE A 217 0.51 3.77 -14.70
CA ILE A 217 0.48 2.41 -14.11
C ILE A 217 -0.72 1.63 -14.63
N ASN A 218 -1.93 2.21 -14.59
CA ASN A 218 -3.14 1.54 -15.08
C ASN A 218 -2.99 1.10 -16.53
N ALA A 219 -2.44 1.96 -17.38
CA ALA A 219 -2.20 1.65 -18.78
C ALA A 219 -1.27 0.42 -18.96
N LEU A 220 -0.16 0.37 -18.22
CA LEU A 220 0.74 -0.78 -18.22
C LEU A 220 0.08 -2.04 -17.66
N VAL A 221 -0.73 -1.91 -16.61
CA VAL A 221 -1.46 -3.04 -16.01
C VAL A 221 -2.51 -3.58 -16.99
N TYR A 222 -3.21 -2.72 -17.73
CA TYR A 222 -4.15 -3.16 -18.77
C TYR A 222 -3.45 -3.97 -19.87
N GLU A 223 -2.23 -3.58 -20.28
CA GLU A 223 -1.45 -4.37 -21.24
C GLU A 223 -1.04 -5.74 -20.69
N LEU A 224 -0.84 -5.88 -19.37
CA LEU A 224 -0.58 -7.20 -18.77
C LEU A 224 -1.81 -8.12 -18.79
N PHE A 225 -3.02 -7.57 -18.68
CA PHE A 225 -4.27 -8.35 -18.64
C PHE A 225 -4.88 -8.58 -20.02
N PHE A 226 -4.74 -7.61 -20.93
CA PHE A 226 -5.36 -7.59 -22.26
C PHE A 226 -4.34 -7.27 -23.36
N PRO A 227 -3.25 -8.06 -23.47
CA PRO A 227 -2.14 -7.73 -24.37
C PRO A 227 -2.58 -7.75 -25.85
N GLU A 228 -3.46 -8.67 -26.24
CA GLU A 228 -3.89 -8.81 -27.64
C GLU A 228 -4.80 -7.65 -28.03
N GLU A 229 -5.78 -7.31 -27.18
CA GLU A 229 -6.72 -6.23 -27.40
C GLU A 229 -6.03 -4.87 -27.52
N LEU A 230 -5.01 -4.61 -26.69
CA LEU A 230 -4.23 -3.38 -26.77
C LEU A 230 -3.31 -3.37 -27.99
N ARG A 231 -2.64 -4.49 -28.30
CA ARG A 231 -1.77 -4.62 -29.47
C ARG A 231 -2.52 -4.43 -30.78
N ASP A 232 -3.75 -4.95 -30.90
CA ASP A 232 -4.62 -4.77 -32.08
C ASP A 232 -5.04 -3.32 -32.28
N LYS A 233 -5.05 -2.53 -31.20
CA LYS A 233 -5.20 -1.07 -31.24
C LYS A 233 -3.84 -0.35 -31.34
N GLY A 234 -2.74 -1.04 -31.62
CA GLY A 234 -1.42 -0.44 -31.75
C GLY A 234 -0.90 0.19 -30.45
N LEU A 235 -1.40 -0.24 -29.29
CA LEU A 235 -0.96 0.21 -27.98
C LEU A 235 0.00 -0.83 -27.40
N ASN A 236 1.31 -0.58 -27.51
CA ASN A 236 2.37 -1.38 -26.89
C ASN A 236 3.07 -0.49 -25.86
N LEU A 237 2.47 -0.33 -24.68
CA LEU A 237 2.82 0.71 -23.72
C LEU A 237 4.12 0.41 -22.98
N PHE A 238 4.39 -0.86 -22.66
CA PHE A 238 5.70 -1.24 -22.11
C PHE A 238 6.82 -0.91 -23.07
N SER A 239 6.69 -1.27 -24.35
CA SER A 239 7.70 -0.93 -25.37
C SER A 239 7.83 0.57 -25.56
N LEU A 240 6.70 1.29 -25.60
CA LEU A 240 6.66 2.74 -25.75
C LEU A 240 7.43 3.46 -24.64
N THR A 241 7.38 2.95 -23.41
CA THR A 241 7.81 3.68 -22.22
C THR A 241 9.25 3.39 -21.78
N GLN A 242 9.92 2.42 -22.40
CA GLN A 242 11.27 2.00 -22.04
C GLN A 242 12.29 3.14 -22.05
N ASP A 243 12.18 4.06 -23.01
CA ASP A 243 13.21 5.07 -23.28
C ASP A 243 13.11 6.34 -22.43
N PHE A 244 11.93 6.63 -21.87
CA PHE A 244 11.68 7.90 -21.17
C PHE A 244 11.07 7.72 -19.77
N ALA A 245 10.99 6.49 -19.27
CA ALA A 245 10.57 6.27 -17.90
C ALA A 245 11.52 6.96 -16.92
N PRO A 246 11.01 7.79 -16.00
CA PRO A 246 11.86 8.49 -15.06
C PRO A 246 12.62 7.49 -14.19
N LEU A 247 13.87 7.84 -13.86
CA LEU A 247 14.61 7.13 -12.81
C LEU A 247 13.81 7.18 -11.50
N PRO A 248 13.90 6.17 -10.65
CA PRO A 248 13.20 6.18 -9.38
C PRO A 248 13.69 7.34 -8.48
N PRO A 249 12.83 7.86 -7.59
CA PRO A 249 13.20 8.96 -6.71
C PRO A 249 14.35 8.53 -5.79
N SER A 250 15.39 9.38 -5.69
CA SER A 250 16.51 9.13 -4.76
C SER A 250 16.05 9.31 -3.31
N THR A 251 16.48 8.42 -2.43
CA THR A 251 16.19 8.49 -0.99
C THR A 251 17.05 9.54 -0.26
N THR A 252 18.14 10.01 -0.88
CA THR A 252 19.09 10.96 -0.28
C THR A 252 18.95 12.38 -0.84
N ALA A 253 18.19 12.55 -1.94
CA ALA A 253 17.98 13.85 -2.55
C ALA A 253 16.98 14.69 -1.76
N ASP A 254 17.13 16.01 -1.84
CA ASP A 254 16.17 16.95 -1.28
C ASP A 254 14.79 16.77 -1.93
N ALA A 255 13.75 16.63 -1.09
CA ALA A 255 12.41 16.32 -1.56
C ALA A 255 11.82 17.43 -2.45
N ALA A 256 12.14 18.70 -2.22
CA ALA A 256 11.66 19.80 -3.04
C ALA A 256 12.35 19.80 -4.42
N ILE A 257 13.65 19.49 -4.48
CA ILE A 257 14.39 19.32 -5.74
C ILE A 257 13.83 18.13 -6.52
N THR A 258 13.63 16.98 -5.86
CA THR A 258 13.05 15.78 -6.50
C THR A 258 11.64 16.08 -7.04
N LEU A 259 10.81 16.79 -6.26
CA LEU A 259 9.46 17.17 -6.67
C LEU A 259 9.46 18.13 -7.87
N ALA A 260 10.36 19.13 -7.88
CA ALA A 260 10.51 20.05 -9.01
C ALA A 260 10.97 19.33 -10.29
N SER A 261 11.91 18.40 -10.17
CA SER A 261 12.42 17.61 -11.29
C SER A 261 11.34 16.73 -11.94
N VAL A 262 10.55 16.03 -11.11
CA VAL A 262 9.48 15.16 -11.64
C VAL A 262 8.33 15.97 -12.23
N ARG A 263 8.03 17.18 -11.73
CA ARG A 263 7.07 18.09 -12.36
C ARG A 263 7.50 18.42 -13.80
N GLY A 264 8.75 18.86 -14.00
CA GLY A 264 9.25 19.15 -15.35
C GLY A 264 9.28 17.93 -16.28
N THR A 265 9.53 16.75 -15.72
CA THR A 265 9.44 15.48 -16.45
C THR A 265 7.99 15.23 -16.90
N VAL A 266 7.01 15.35 -16.00
CA VAL A 266 5.60 15.11 -16.34
C VAL A 266 5.06 16.19 -17.28
N ASP A 267 5.46 17.45 -17.15
CA ASP A 267 5.10 18.50 -18.11
C ASP A 267 5.55 18.12 -19.53
N THR A 268 6.75 17.56 -19.67
CA THR A 268 7.27 17.06 -20.96
C THR A 268 6.47 15.86 -21.47
N LEU A 269 6.24 14.86 -20.60
CA LEU A 269 5.59 13.60 -20.98
C LEU A 269 4.07 13.75 -21.24
N SER A 270 3.45 14.77 -20.65
CA SER A 270 2.01 15.07 -20.75
C SER A 270 1.67 16.09 -21.83
N ALA A 271 2.67 16.68 -22.50
CA ALA A 271 2.47 17.55 -23.65
C ALA A 271 1.68 16.83 -24.77
N SER A 272 0.80 17.56 -25.46
CA SER A 272 -0.10 16.98 -26.48
C SER A 272 0.62 16.23 -27.61
N GLY A 273 1.83 16.67 -27.95
CA GLY A 273 2.71 16.03 -28.94
C GLY A 273 3.52 14.85 -28.42
N HIS A 274 3.46 14.52 -27.13
CA HIS A 274 4.23 13.42 -26.58
C HIS A 274 3.55 12.06 -26.85
N ALA A 275 4.34 11.04 -27.15
CA ALA A 275 3.82 9.73 -27.55
C ALA A 275 3.06 9.03 -26.40
N LEU A 276 3.56 9.15 -25.16
CA LEU A 276 2.85 8.65 -23.97
C LEU A 276 1.48 9.30 -23.82
N ARG A 277 1.40 10.64 -23.93
CA ARG A 277 0.13 11.37 -23.79
C ARG A 277 -0.91 10.88 -24.79
N ARG A 278 -0.54 10.79 -26.08
CA ARG A 278 -1.43 10.28 -27.12
C ARG A 278 -1.87 8.84 -26.86
N ALA A 279 -0.97 7.99 -26.38
CA ALA A 279 -1.29 6.60 -26.07
C ALA A 279 -2.28 6.49 -24.90
N LEU A 280 -2.08 7.27 -23.84
CA LEU A 280 -3.01 7.34 -22.69
C LEU A 280 -4.38 7.91 -23.10
N ASP A 281 -4.43 8.96 -23.91
CA ASP A 281 -5.69 9.52 -24.41
C ASP A 281 -6.44 8.51 -25.31
N ARG A 282 -5.72 7.81 -26.19
CA ARG A 282 -6.31 6.76 -27.05
C ARG A 282 -6.82 5.57 -26.25
N LEU A 283 -6.10 5.17 -25.20
CA LEU A 283 -6.50 4.08 -24.32
C LEU A 283 -7.87 4.36 -23.67
N GLN A 284 -8.13 5.60 -23.30
CA GLN A 284 -9.40 6.05 -22.71
C GLN A 284 -10.59 5.99 -23.68
N THR A 285 -10.37 5.88 -24.99
CA THR A 285 -11.45 5.71 -25.97
C THR A 285 -11.85 4.25 -26.19
N LEU A 286 -11.20 3.29 -25.53
CA LEU A 286 -11.52 1.86 -25.66
C LEU A 286 -12.65 1.47 -24.72
N ASP A 287 -13.67 0.76 -25.21
CA ASP A 287 -14.80 0.29 -24.41
C ASP A 287 -14.36 -0.59 -23.23
N LEU A 288 -13.31 -1.39 -23.43
CA LEU A 288 -12.65 -2.17 -22.38
C LEU A 288 -12.25 -1.29 -21.18
N VAL A 289 -11.57 -0.18 -21.45
CA VAL A 289 -11.05 0.72 -20.43
C VAL A 289 -12.18 1.50 -19.78
N ARG A 290 -13.14 1.98 -20.57
CA ARG A 290 -14.36 2.65 -20.09
C ARG A 290 -15.16 1.75 -19.15
N THR A 291 -15.27 0.46 -19.48
CA THR A 291 -15.92 -0.55 -18.61
C THR A 291 -15.18 -0.71 -17.29
N ILE A 292 -13.85 -0.85 -17.32
CA ILE A 292 -13.02 -1.02 -16.13
C ILE A 292 -13.09 0.21 -15.22
N GLU A 293 -13.02 1.41 -15.79
CA GLU A 293 -12.97 2.67 -15.03
C GLU A 293 -14.37 3.21 -14.66
N GLY A 294 -15.45 2.54 -15.09
CA GLY A 294 -16.82 2.93 -14.80
C GLY A 294 -17.32 4.13 -15.60
N GLY A 295 -16.69 4.43 -16.74
CA GLY A 295 -17.14 5.44 -17.69
C GLY A 295 -18.22 4.88 -18.61
N THR A 296 -19.46 5.37 -18.50
CA THR A 296 -20.50 5.20 -19.52
C THR A 296 -20.19 5.97 -20.78
#